data_AF-A0AAU6GPA0-F1
#
_entry.id   AF-A0AAU6GPA0-F1
#
_cell.length_a   1.000
_cell.length_b   1.000
_cell.length_c   1.000
_cell.angle_alpha   90.00
_cell.angle_beta   90.00
_cell.angle_gamma   90.00
#
_symmetry.space_group_name_H-M   'P 1'
#
loop_
_entity.id
_entity.type
_entity.pdbx_description
1 polymer ?
#
loop_
_entity_poly.entity_id
_entity_poly.type
_entity_poly.pdbx_seq_one_letter_code
_entity_poly.pdbx_strand_id
1 'polypeptide(L)' 'MSSVGSSADNALAESFNTTFKRETLQGRKSWPNEREARLDAFRWLHRYNTRRRHSRLGQ' A
#
# COMPACT_ATOMS: atom_id res chain seq x y z
N MET A 1 -14.45 21.87 -3.57
CA MET A 1 -14.66 20.73 -4.49
C MET A 1 -13.29 20.22 -4.91
N SER A 2 -12.83 19.13 -4.33
CA SER A 2 -11.54 18.52 -4.68
C SER A 2 -11.59 18.08 -6.15
N SER A 3 -10.56 18.39 -6.93
CA SER A 3 -10.47 17.98 -8.34
C SER A 3 -10.58 16.46 -8.45
N VAL A 4 -11.35 15.98 -9.43
CA VAL A 4 -11.34 14.58 -9.84
C VAL A 4 -9.89 14.21 -10.18
N GLY A 5 -9.33 13.21 -9.49
CA GLY A 5 -7.93 12.80 -9.67
C GLY A 5 -7.64 12.34 -11.10
N SER A 6 -6.40 12.56 -11.55
CA SER A 6 -5.98 12.08 -12.86
C SER A 6 -5.99 10.55 -12.91
N SER A 7 -6.13 9.96 -14.10
CA SER A 7 -6.00 8.52 -14.30
C SER A 7 -4.63 8.00 -13.82
N ALA A 8 -3.59 8.83 -13.91
CA ALA A 8 -2.27 8.53 -13.37
C ALA A 8 -2.26 8.44 -11.83
N ASP A 9 -2.94 9.36 -11.14
CA ASP A 9 -3.09 9.33 -9.68
C ASP A 9 -3.87 8.09 -9.24
N ASN A 10 -4.92 7.73 -9.97
CA ASN A 10 -5.70 6.53 -9.71
C ASN A 10 -4.86 5.25 -9.91
N ALA A 11 -4.15 5.13 -11.02
CA ALA A 11 -3.28 3.97 -11.27
C ALA A 11 -2.19 3.83 -10.21
N LEU A 12 -1.63 4.94 -9.74
CA LEU A 12 -0.66 4.95 -8.64
C LEU A 12 -1.30 4.48 -7.32
N ALA A 13 -2.48 4.99 -6.98
CA ALA A 13 -3.22 4.56 -5.79
C ALA A 13 -3.63 3.08 -5.85
N GLU A 14 -4.07 2.61 -7.01
CA GLU A 14 -4.44 1.21 -7.25
C GLU A 14 -3.24 0.27 -7.13
N SER A 15 -2.10 0.63 -7.72
CA SER A 15 -0.87 -0.16 -7.62
C SER A 15 -0.33 -0.23 -6.18
N PHE A 16 -0.43 0.88 -5.44
CA PHE A 16 -0.11 0.94 -4.02
C PHE A 16 -1.02 0.01 -3.21
N ASN A 17 -2.34 0.13 -3.35
CA ASN A 17 -3.32 -0.69 -2.63
C ASN A 17 -3.19 -2.19 -2.97
N THR A 18 -2.91 -2.51 -4.24
CA THR A 18 -2.68 -3.88 -4.69
C THR A 18 -1.44 -4.47 -4.04
N THR A 19 -0.34 -3.71 -3.99
CA THR A 19 0.92 -4.16 -3.36
C THR A 19 0.75 -4.31 -1.85
N PHE A 20 0.04 -3.38 -1.21
CA PHE A 20 -0.34 -3.45 0.19
C PHE A 20 -1.07 -4.76 0.50
N LYS A 21 -2.23 -4.98 -0.13
CA LYS A 21 -3.05 -6.18 0.09
C LYS A 21 -2.28 -7.47 -0.21
N ARG A 22 -1.53 -7.51 -1.32
CA ARG A 22 -0.76 -8.69 -1.72
C ARG A 22 0.29 -9.07 -0.67
N GLU A 23 0.93 -8.10 -0.03
CA GLU A 23 2.00 -8.36 0.93
C GLU A 23 1.51 -8.54 2.37
N THR A 24 0.39 -7.91 2.77
CA THR A 24 -0.13 -8.02 4.13
C THR A 24 -1.17 -9.13 4.31
N LEU A 25 -1.91 -9.49 3.26
CA LEU A 25 -2.95 -10.53 3.28
C LEU A 25 -2.51 -11.80 2.55
N GLN A 26 -1.21 -12.01 2.40
CA GLN A 26 -0.63 -13.12 1.65
C GLN A 26 -1.11 -14.48 2.23
N GLY A 27 -2.11 -15.10 1.60
CA GLY A 27 -2.75 -16.33 2.07
C GLY A 27 -3.85 -16.17 3.13
N ARG A 28 -4.19 -14.94 3.53
CA ARG A 28 -5.26 -14.65 4.50
C ARG A 28 -6.42 -13.93 3.81
N LYS A 29 -7.67 -14.31 4.14
CA LYS A 29 -8.86 -13.59 3.64
C LYS A 29 -9.08 -12.25 4.34
N SER A 30 -8.69 -12.13 5.61
CA SER A 30 -8.86 -10.94 6.43
C SER A 30 -7.93 -10.97 7.65
N TRP A 31 -7.85 -9.85 8.37
CA TRP A 31 -7.29 -9.80 9.72
C TRP A 31 -8.35 -10.26 10.74
N PRO A 32 -7.94 -10.89 11.85
CA PRO A 32 -8.87 -11.38 12.87
C PRO A 32 -9.44 -10.26 13.75
N ASN A 33 -8.75 -9.12 13.86
CA ASN A 33 -9.21 -7.94 14.59
C ASN A 33 -8.57 -6.66 14.04
N GLU A 34 -9.16 -5.52 14.41
CA GLU A 34 -8.72 -4.19 13.96
C GLU A 34 -7.30 -3.83 14.45
N ARG A 35 -6.92 -4.28 15.65
CA ARG A 35 -5.60 -3.99 16.23
C ARG A 35 -4.49 -4.65 15.41
N GLU A 36 -4.66 -5.91 15.02
CA GLU A 36 -3.71 -6.61 14.15
C GLU A 36 -3.64 -5.97 12.77
N ALA A 37 -4.78 -5.60 12.18
CA ALA A 37 -4.81 -4.88 10.91
C ALA A 37 -4.00 -3.58 10.97
N ARG A 38 -4.18 -2.77 12.02
CA ARG A 38 -3.44 -1.51 12.23
C ARG A 38 -1.93 -1.76 12.37
N LEU A 39 -1.53 -2.74 13.17
CA LEU A 39 -0.11 -3.04 13.40
C LEU A 39 0.58 -3.54 12.13
N ASP A 40 -0.06 -4.45 11.38
CA ASP A 40 0.47 -4.93 10.11
C ASP A 40 0.55 -3.81 9.08
N ALA A 41 -0.49 -2.97 8.99
CA ALA A 41 -0.50 -1.83 8.09
C ALA A 41 0.63 -0.85 8.40
N PHE A 42 0.83 -0.51 9.67
CA PHE A 42 1.87 0.42 10.09
C PHE A 42 3.27 -0.12 9.80
N ARG A 43 3.52 -1.40 10.12
CA ARG A 43 4.79 -2.07 9.83
C ARG A 43 5.08 -2.11 8.33
N TRP A 44 4.06 -2.44 7.54
CA TRP A 44 4.18 -2.49 6.08
C TRP A 44 4.48 -1.11 5.50
N LEU A 45 3.73 -0.09 5.91
CA LEU A 45 3.88 1.29 5.44
C LEU A 45 5.26 1.85 5.79
N HIS A 46 5.71 1.62 7.02
CA HIS A 46 7.05 1.99 7.45
C HIS A 46 8.10 1.35 6.52
N ARG A 47 8.04 0.03 6.31
CA ARG A 47 8.96 -0.67 5.39
C ARG A 47 8.90 -0.14 3.97
N TYR A 48 7.71 0.12 3.43
CA TYR A 48 7.51 0.62 2.06
C TYR A 48 8.15 2.00 1.87
N ASN A 49 7.99 2.90 2.85
CA ASN A 49 8.52 4.25 2.79
C ASN A 49 10.03 4.33 3.11
N THR A 50 10.52 3.51 4.05
CA THR A 50 11.95 3.55 4.44
C THR A 50 12.83 2.72 3.52
N ARG A 51 12.34 1.63 2.93
CA ARG A 51 13.03 0.88 1.88
C ARG A 51 12.42 1.23 0.55
N ARG A 52 13.02 2.21 -0.13
CA ARG A 52 12.57 2.75 -1.41
C ARG A 52 12.61 1.66 -2.51
N ARG A 53 11.55 0.85 -2.62
CA ARG A 53 11.46 -0.21 -3.65
C ARG A 53 11.31 0.34 -5.07
N HIS A 54 11.02 1.62 -5.20
CA HIS A 54 10.88 2.34 -6.48
C HIS A 54 12.13 3.11 -6.90
N SER A 55 13.30 2.88 -6.28
CA SER A 55 14.54 3.54 -6.69
C SER A 55 14.95 3.26 -8.15
N ARG A 56 14.33 2.26 -8.80
CA ARG A 56 14.52 1.96 -10.23
C ARG A 56 13.76 2.87 -11.20
N LEU A 57 12.82 3.69 -10.73
CA LEU A 57 12.08 4.64 -11.58
C LEU A 57 12.72 6.05 -11.59
N GLY A 58 13.96 6.17 -11.12
CA GLY A 58 14.74 7.40 -11.09
C GLY A 58 16.18 7.17 -11.50
N GLN A 59 16.38 6.92 -12.80
CA GLN A 59 17.50 7.45 -13.59
C GLN A 59 16.85 8.17 -14.77
#